data_AF-A0A7S1IS13-F1
#
_entry.id   AF-A0A7S1IS13-F1
#
_cell.length_a   1.000
_cell.length_b   1.000
_cell.length_c   1.000
_cell.angle_alpha   90.00
_cell.angle_beta   90.00
_cell.angle_gamma   90.00
#
_symmetry.space_group_name_H-M   'P 1'
#
loop_
_entity.id
_entity.type
_entity.pdbx_description
1 polymer ?
#
loop_
_entity_poly.entity_id
_entity_poly.type
_entity_poly.pdbx_seq_one_letter_code
_entity_poly.pdbx_strand_id
1 'polypeptide(L)'
;DRCHVGMRHLKVDYKDSPHEWILQHATAFFEKDFERGIEGQICRLLDAEVQSISAQIRQWPVVYALAPYLALDWGLAAPPRVSLRAGLVLESRALFLVPGHEGANPAEGAPLPEKLPRRWPHTMLQLAVSERTVSSLAAALSPRLQLWVHDGMLPAGLLLSLRTASWKGLLPKLYEKHPDRWMVLRLAPHQTARLRLVGNDT
;
A
#
# COMPACT_ATOMS: atom_id res chain seq x y z
N ASP A 1 -20.14 16.32 11.74
CA ASP A 1 -20.30 17.70 11.23
C ASP A 1 -20.76 18.65 12.31
N ARG A 2 -19.96 18.80 13.37
CA ARG A 2 -20.17 19.86 14.36
C ARG A 2 -18.81 20.47 14.64
N CYS A 3 -18.54 21.57 13.96
CA CYS A 3 -17.45 22.46 14.34
C CYS A 3 -17.94 23.29 15.53
N HIS A 4 -17.14 23.35 16.58
CA HIS A 4 -17.40 24.18 17.74
C HIS A 4 -16.11 24.86 18.15
N VAL A 5 -16.15 26.18 18.28
CA VAL A 5 -15.00 26.97 18.71
C VAL A 5 -15.36 27.67 20.02
N GLY A 6 -14.76 27.22 21.12
CA GLY A 6 -14.92 27.86 22.41
C GLY A 6 -13.81 28.88 22.64
N MET A 7 -14.16 30.15 22.81
CA MET A 7 -13.25 31.16 23.35
C MET A 7 -13.36 31.18 24.87
N ARG A 8 -12.21 31.21 25.56
CA ARG A 8 -12.17 31.28 27.03
C ARG A 8 -12.03 32.70 27.58
N HIS A 9 -11.36 33.58 26.85
CA HIS A 9 -11.13 34.96 27.25
C HIS A 9 -11.12 35.87 26.03
N LEU A 10 -11.98 36.89 26.03
CA LEU A 10 -11.92 38.02 25.12
C LEU A 10 -11.31 39.21 25.87
N LYS A 11 -10.08 39.60 25.49
CA LYS A 11 -9.45 40.81 26.01
C LYS A 11 -9.43 41.87 24.92
N VAL A 12 -10.01 43.03 25.20
CA VAL A 12 -9.99 44.18 24.29
C VAL A 12 -9.20 45.28 24.96
N ASP A 13 -8.02 45.57 24.41
CA ASP A 13 -7.16 46.65 24.86
C ASP A 13 -7.41 47.90 24.01
N TYR A 14 -7.80 49.01 24.65
CA TYR A 14 -8.03 50.29 23.96
C TYR A 14 -6.88 51.23 24.26
N LYS A 15 -6.17 51.67 23.22
CA LYS A 15 -5.06 52.62 23.39
C LYS A 15 -5.62 54.06 23.49
N ASP A 16 -5.24 54.78 24.54
CA ASP A 16 -5.42 56.23 24.71
C ASP A 16 -6.89 56.75 24.70
N SER A 17 -7.85 56.02 25.29
CA SER A 17 -9.26 56.45 25.33
C SER A 17 -9.76 56.83 26.75
N PRO A 18 -10.29 58.05 26.97
CA PRO A 18 -10.84 58.48 28.27
C PRO A 18 -12.18 57.80 28.64
N HIS A 19 -12.68 56.88 27.82
CA HIS A 19 -13.99 56.22 27.97
C HIS A 19 -13.91 54.70 28.10
N GLU A 20 -12.81 54.20 28.64
CA GLU A 20 -12.54 52.75 28.84
C GLU A 20 -13.71 52.00 29.50
N TRP A 21 -14.38 52.61 30.49
CA TRP A 21 -15.50 52.00 31.22
C TRP A 21 -16.75 51.74 30.36
N ILE A 22 -17.03 52.61 29.38
CA ILE A 22 -18.17 52.45 28.44
C ILE A 22 -17.86 51.32 27.47
N LEU A 23 -16.61 51.29 26.99
CA LEU A 23 -16.14 50.28 26.06
C LEU A 23 -16.08 48.89 26.72
N GLN A 24 -15.80 48.83 28.02
CA GLN A 24 -15.78 47.58 28.80
C GLN A 24 -17.20 47.01 29.06
N HIS A 25 -18.22 47.86 29.19
CA HIS A 25 -19.62 47.42 29.24
C HIS A 25 -20.15 47.00 27.88
N ALA A 26 -19.75 47.72 26.81
CA ALA A 26 -20.10 47.36 25.45
C ALA A 26 -19.52 45.99 25.06
N THR A 27 -18.32 45.64 25.51
CA THR A 27 -17.72 44.33 25.22
C THR A 27 -18.55 43.16 25.72
N ALA A 28 -19.15 43.24 26.92
CA ALA A 28 -20.01 42.17 27.43
C ALA A 28 -21.31 42.00 26.62
N PHE A 29 -21.80 43.07 25.99
CA PHE A 29 -22.97 43.02 25.12
C PHE A 29 -22.67 42.34 23.79
N PHE A 30 -21.52 42.66 23.18
CA PHE A 30 -21.12 42.11 21.88
C PHE A 30 -20.38 40.79 21.98
N GLU A 31 -19.93 40.35 23.15
CA GLU A 31 -19.12 39.14 23.34
C GLU A 31 -19.74 37.92 22.66
N LYS A 32 -21.03 37.66 22.88
CA LYS A 32 -21.73 36.51 22.27
C LYS A 32 -21.90 36.61 20.76
N ASP A 33 -22.03 37.82 20.22
CA ASP A 33 -22.15 38.04 18.78
C ASP A 33 -20.78 37.96 18.11
N PHE A 34 -19.74 38.44 18.79
CA PHE A 34 -18.34 38.33 18.39
C PHE A 34 -17.87 36.87 18.40
N GLU A 35 -18.17 36.13 19.47
CA GLU A 35 -17.90 34.69 19.57
C GLU A 35 -18.57 33.92 18.43
N ARG A 36 -19.87 34.12 18.21
CA ARG A 36 -20.60 33.49 17.08
C ARG A 36 -20.03 33.90 15.73
N GLY A 37 -19.63 35.16 15.58
CA GLY A 37 -19.00 35.68 14.36
C GLY A 37 -17.66 34.99 14.07
N ILE A 38 -16.79 34.89 15.08
CA ILE A 38 -15.49 34.21 14.99
C ILE A 38 -15.66 32.72 14.76
N GLU A 39 -16.52 32.05 15.54
CA GLU A 39 -16.82 30.64 15.37
C GLU A 39 -17.29 30.36 13.95
N GLY A 40 -18.23 31.16 13.43
CA GLY A 40 -18.73 31.02 12.08
C GLY A 40 -17.67 31.26 10.99
N GLN A 41 -16.66 32.10 11.23
CA GLN A 41 -15.54 32.30 10.30
C GLN A 41 -14.54 31.14 10.37
N ILE A 42 -14.12 30.75 11.58
CA ILE A 42 -13.15 29.65 11.79
C ILE A 42 -13.72 28.33 11.28
N CYS A 43 -14.99 28.04 11.56
CA CYS A 43 -15.63 26.82 11.09
C CYS A 43 -15.73 26.78 9.56
N ARG A 44 -16.02 27.93 8.91
CA ARG A 44 -16.00 28.02 7.45
C ARG A 44 -14.61 27.74 6.86
N LEU A 45 -13.55 28.27 7.47
CA LEU A 45 -12.18 28.00 7.06
C LEU A 45 -11.81 26.52 7.27
N LEU A 46 -12.14 25.94 8.42
CA LEU A 46 -11.91 24.53 8.72
C LEU A 46 -12.64 23.62 7.73
N ASP A 47 -13.91 23.90 7.43
CA ASP A 47 -14.68 23.10 6.46
C ASP A 47 -14.06 23.18 5.07
N ALA A 48 -13.62 24.37 4.62
CA ALA A 48 -12.94 24.53 3.33
C ALA A 48 -11.65 23.70 3.27
N GLU A 49 -10.84 23.72 4.33
CA GLU A 49 -9.60 22.94 4.41
C GLU A 49 -9.86 21.43 4.49
N VAL A 50 -10.87 20.99 5.27
CA VAL A 50 -11.26 19.57 5.33
C VAL A 50 -11.72 19.08 3.97
N GLN A 51 -12.49 19.89 3.23
CA GLN A 51 -12.90 19.56 1.87
C GLN A 51 -11.71 19.51 0.90
N SER A 52 -10.77 20.46 1.03
CA SER A 52 -9.52 20.49 0.25
C SER A 52 -8.70 19.21 0.47
N ILE A 53 -8.46 18.83 1.73
CA ILE A 53 -7.75 17.60 2.10
C ILE A 53 -8.51 16.37 1.59
N SER A 54 -9.84 16.34 1.72
CA SER A 54 -10.66 15.24 1.21
C SER A 54 -10.51 15.08 -0.30
N ALA A 55 -10.52 16.18 -1.05
CA ALA A 55 -10.32 16.18 -2.49
C ALA A 55 -8.92 15.66 -2.86
N GLN A 56 -7.88 16.08 -2.14
CA GLN A 56 -6.51 15.58 -2.34
C GLN A 56 -6.39 14.07 -2.09
N ILE A 57 -6.99 13.56 -1.02
CA ILE A 57 -6.98 12.12 -0.69
C ILE A 57 -7.71 11.33 -1.79
N ARG A 58 -8.81 11.86 -2.34
CA ARG A 58 -9.57 11.21 -3.42
C ARG A 58 -8.81 11.13 -4.74
N GLN A 59 -7.84 12.01 -4.96
CA GLN A 59 -6.99 11.99 -6.16
C GLN A 59 -5.90 10.92 -6.10
N TRP A 60 -5.68 10.29 -4.94
CA TRP A 60 -4.67 9.25 -4.84
C TRP A 60 -5.01 8.05 -5.74
N PRO A 61 -4.05 7.59 -6.56
CA PRO A 61 -4.31 6.51 -7.49
C PRO A 61 -4.61 5.24 -6.70
N VAL A 62 -5.76 4.65 -7.02
CA VAL A 62 -6.23 3.38 -6.47
C VAL A 62 -5.39 2.22 -7.01
N VAL A 63 -4.87 2.37 -8.23
CA VAL A 63 -4.03 1.37 -8.90
C VAL A 63 -2.70 2.00 -9.29
N TYR A 64 -1.60 1.41 -8.80
CA TYR A 64 -0.24 1.81 -9.13
C TYR A 64 0.36 0.86 -10.16
N ALA A 65 0.74 1.37 -11.33
CA ALA A 65 1.53 0.61 -12.27
C ALA A 65 2.99 0.52 -11.77
N LEU A 66 3.45 -0.68 -11.41
CA LEU A 66 4.81 -0.92 -10.93
C LEU A 66 5.75 -1.28 -12.09
N ALA A 67 5.23 -1.98 -13.08
CA ALA A 67 5.90 -2.34 -14.32
C ALA A 67 4.87 -2.43 -15.46
N PRO A 68 5.28 -2.52 -16.74
CA PRO A 68 4.35 -2.69 -17.87
C PRO A 68 3.42 -3.90 -17.75
N TYR A 69 3.73 -4.78 -16.79
CA TYR A 69 3.12 -6.07 -16.64
C TYR A 69 2.71 -6.42 -15.21
N LEU A 70 2.84 -5.46 -14.29
CA LEU A 70 2.52 -5.63 -12.89
C LEU A 70 1.94 -4.31 -12.38
N ALA A 71 0.74 -4.38 -11.83
CA ALA A 71 0.09 -3.28 -11.13
C ALA A 71 -0.29 -3.71 -9.71
N LEU A 72 -0.46 -2.74 -8.82
CA LEU A 72 -0.92 -2.94 -7.46
C LEU A 72 -2.21 -2.16 -7.24
N ASP A 73 -3.30 -2.88 -6.98
CA ASP A 73 -4.55 -2.29 -6.52
C ASP A 73 -4.46 -2.02 -5.01
N TRP A 74 -4.27 -0.76 -4.66
CA TRP A 74 -4.23 -0.24 -3.30
C TRP A 74 -5.58 0.28 -2.82
N GLY A 75 -6.66 0.05 -3.56
CA GLY A 75 -7.99 0.55 -3.21
C GLY A 75 -8.48 0.10 -1.85
N LEU A 76 -9.28 0.93 -1.20
CA LEU A 76 -9.87 0.62 0.10
C LEU A 76 -10.83 -0.56 -0.03
N ALA A 77 -10.62 -1.59 0.79
CA ALA A 77 -11.52 -2.73 0.92
C ALA A 77 -12.72 -2.40 1.83
N ALA A 78 -12.52 -1.47 2.77
CA ALA A 78 -13.54 -0.99 3.71
C ALA A 78 -13.30 0.48 4.05
N PRO A 79 -14.33 1.20 4.56
CA PRO A 79 -14.16 2.55 5.08
C PRO A 79 -13.08 2.63 6.19
N PRO A 80 -12.30 3.71 6.27
CA PRO A 80 -11.36 3.93 7.36
C PRO A 80 -12.04 3.83 8.72
N ARG A 81 -11.41 3.14 9.67
CA ARG A 81 -11.96 2.94 11.03
C ARG A 81 -11.00 3.42 12.09
N VAL A 82 -11.54 3.99 13.18
CA VAL A 82 -10.74 4.43 14.33
C VAL A 82 -10.79 3.36 15.41
N SER A 83 -9.62 2.86 15.82
CA SER A 83 -9.44 1.85 16.85
C SER A 83 -8.68 2.43 18.04
N LEU A 84 -9.14 2.13 19.26
CA LEU A 84 -8.46 2.53 20.49
C LEU A 84 -7.06 1.90 20.65
N ARG A 85 -6.80 0.76 19.97
CA ARG A 85 -5.53 0.02 20.09
C ARG A 85 -4.52 0.34 18.98
N ALA A 86 -5.02 0.62 17.78
CA ALA A 86 -4.19 0.81 16.58
C ALA A 86 -4.22 2.27 16.06
N GLY A 87 -5.19 3.07 16.47
CA GLY A 87 -5.48 4.38 15.90
C GLY A 87 -6.31 4.26 14.62
N LEU A 88 -6.02 5.10 13.62
CA LEU A 88 -6.66 5.02 12.32
C LEU A 88 -6.19 3.77 11.56
N VAL A 89 -7.14 2.91 11.19
CA VAL A 89 -6.91 1.68 10.42
C VAL A 89 -7.49 1.86 9.04
N LEU A 90 -6.64 1.65 8.03
CA LEU A 90 -6.98 1.67 6.62
C LEU A 90 -6.86 0.24 6.07
N GLU A 91 -7.97 -0.29 5.57
CA GLU A 91 -7.99 -1.62 4.96
C GLU A 91 -7.92 -1.48 3.46
N SER A 92 -6.81 -1.94 2.87
CA SER A 92 -6.61 -1.95 1.43
C SER A 92 -6.85 -3.36 0.87
N ARG A 93 -7.32 -3.44 -0.37
CA ARG A 93 -7.38 -4.70 -1.14
C ARG A 93 -5.98 -5.25 -1.34
N ALA A 94 -5.01 -4.38 -1.62
CA ALA A 94 -3.58 -4.68 -1.81
C ALA A 94 -3.35 -5.96 -2.64
N LEU A 95 -3.87 -5.97 -3.89
CA LEU A 95 -3.75 -7.10 -4.81
C LEU A 95 -2.88 -6.73 -6.00
N PHE A 96 -1.96 -7.63 -6.36
CA PHE A 96 -1.18 -7.50 -7.58
C PHE A 96 -1.98 -7.99 -8.78
N LEU A 97 -2.02 -7.16 -9.82
CA LEU A 97 -2.77 -7.36 -11.05
C LEU A 97 -1.81 -7.43 -12.24
N VAL A 98 -2.20 -8.18 -13.27
CA VAL A 98 -1.54 -8.13 -14.58
C VAL A 98 -2.39 -7.22 -15.49
N PRO A 99 -1.85 -6.09 -15.97
CA PRO A 99 -2.58 -5.18 -16.85
C PRO A 99 -3.18 -5.90 -18.05
N GLY A 100 -4.46 -5.64 -18.34
CA GLY A 100 -5.21 -6.28 -19.43
C GLY A 100 -5.70 -7.70 -19.16
N HIS A 101 -5.45 -8.26 -17.97
CA HIS A 101 -5.96 -9.56 -17.52
C HIS A 101 -6.68 -9.41 -16.17
N GLU A 102 -7.59 -8.44 -16.08
CA GLU A 102 -8.42 -8.19 -14.91
C GLU A 102 -9.41 -9.34 -14.71
N GLY A 103 -9.12 -10.24 -13.76
CA GLY A 103 -9.99 -11.37 -13.41
C GLY A 103 -9.32 -12.75 -13.44
N ALA A 104 -8.07 -12.86 -13.93
CA ALA A 104 -7.44 -14.16 -14.15
C ALA A 104 -6.84 -14.84 -12.90
N ASN A 105 -6.89 -14.21 -11.72
CA ASN A 105 -6.44 -14.88 -10.50
C ASN A 105 -7.22 -14.38 -9.27
N PRO A 106 -8.21 -15.13 -8.76
CA PRO A 106 -8.63 -14.93 -7.38
C PRO A 106 -7.42 -15.24 -6.51
N ALA A 107 -6.80 -14.22 -5.94
CA ALA A 107 -5.70 -14.40 -5.01
C ALA A 107 -6.15 -15.34 -3.89
N GLU A 108 -5.62 -16.55 -3.89
CA GLU A 108 -5.80 -17.56 -2.84
C GLU A 108 -4.94 -17.16 -1.63
N GLY A 109 -5.49 -17.26 -0.44
CA GLY A 109 -4.78 -16.91 0.80
C GLY A 109 -5.73 -16.40 1.86
N ALA A 110 -5.39 -16.65 3.12
CA ALA A 110 -6.18 -16.14 4.22
C ALA A 110 -6.12 -14.61 4.24
N PRO A 111 -7.26 -13.91 4.48
CA PRO A 111 -7.22 -12.50 4.79
C PRO A 111 -6.42 -12.28 6.08
N LEU A 112 -5.95 -11.05 6.29
CA LEU A 112 -5.32 -10.68 7.56
C LEU A 112 -6.27 -10.99 8.73
N PRO A 113 -5.74 -11.46 9.88
CA PRO A 113 -6.54 -11.66 11.08
C PRO A 113 -7.21 -10.36 11.50
N GLU A 114 -8.45 -10.47 11.98
CA GLU A 114 -9.29 -9.33 12.37
C GLU A 114 -8.64 -8.46 13.47
N LYS A 115 -7.76 -9.05 14.27
CA LYS A 115 -7.03 -8.38 15.35
C LYS A 115 -5.60 -8.10 14.90
N LEU A 116 -5.36 -6.86 14.46
CA LEU A 116 -4.02 -6.33 14.28
C LEU A 116 -3.29 -6.24 15.64
N PRO A 117 -1.97 -6.48 15.68
CA PRO A 117 -1.18 -6.33 16.90
C PRO A 117 -1.26 -4.90 17.44
N ARG A 118 -1.01 -4.76 18.75
CA ARG A 118 -0.99 -3.46 19.43
C ARG A 118 0.09 -2.59 18.79
N ARG A 119 -0.19 -1.29 18.63
CA ARG A 119 0.76 -0.35 18.02
C ARG A 119 2.13 -0.47 18.69
N TRP A 120 3.16 -0.83 17.92
CA TRP A 120 4.56 -0.72 18.33
C TRP A 120 4.92 0.69 18.80
N PRO A 121 5.66 0.80 19.92
CA PRO A 121 6.10 2.09 20.42
C PRO A 121 6.96 2.80 19.36
N HIS A 122 6.82 4.13 19.28
CA HIS A 122 7.60 5.02 18.39
C HIS A 122 7.35 4.88 16.87
N THR A 123 6.25 4.24 16.44
CA THR A 123 5.90 4.16 15.01
C THR A 123 4.65 4.99 14.68
N MET A 124 4.73 5.81 13.61
CA MET A 124 3.59 6.58 13.12
C MET A 124 2.70 5.76 12.17
N LEU A 125 3.30 4.80 11.44
CA LEU A 125 2.64 3.96 10.44
C LEU A 125 3.02 2.51 10.65
N GLN A 126 2.04 1.62 10.53
CA GLN A 126 2.22 0.17 10.55
C GLN A 126 1.55 -0.44 9.35
N LEU A 127 2.29 -1.30 8.67
CA LEU A 127 1.84 -2.00 7.49
C LEU A 127 1.70 -3.47 7.83
N ALA A 128 0.50 -4.01 7.65
CA ALA A 128 0.26 -5.44 7.76
C ALA A 128 -0.03 -5.99 6.37
N VAL A 129 0.68 -7.04 5.98
CA VAL A 129 0.57 -7.67 4.66
C VAL A 129 -0.05 -9.05 4.84
N SER A 130 -1.07 -9.35 4.05
CA SER A 130 -1.73 -10.66 4.08
C SER A 130 -1.01 -11.66 3.20
N GLU A 131 -1.16 -12.95 3.51
CA GLU A 131 -0.69 -14.03 2.61
C GLU A 131 -1.36 -13.89 1.23
N ARG A 132 -2.63 -13.47 1.20
CA ARG A 132 -3.36 -13.18 -0.04
C ARG A 132 -2.65 -12.16 -0.94
N THR A 133 -2.11 -11.07 -0.36
CA THR A 133 -1.35 -10.06 -1.09
C THR A 133 -0.10 -10.69 -1.72
N VAL A 134 0.65 -11.47 -0.95
CA VAL A 134 1.89 -12.11 -1.43
C VAL A 134 1.59 -13.19 -2.47
N SER A 135 0.53 -13.98 -2.30
CA SER A 135 0.07 -14.95 -3.29
C SER A 135 -0.35 -14.29 -4.60
N SER A 136 -1.02 -13.14 -4.54
CA SER A 136 -1.38 -12.38 -5.76
C SER A 136 -0.15 -11.92 -6.54
N LEU A 137 0.92 -11.52 -5.84
CA LEU A 137 2.21 -11.19 -6.45
C LEU A 137 2.82 -12.41 -7.14
N ALA A 138 2.86 -13.54 -6.43
CA ALA A 138 3.41 -14.78 -6.97
C ALA A 138 2.64 -15.23 -8.22
N ALA A 139 1.31 -15.10 -8.19
CA ALA A 139 0.43 -15.38 -9.31
C ALA A 139 0.69 -14.47 -10.51
N ALA A 140 0.84 -13.15 -10.28
CA ALA A 140 1.14 -12.19 -11.34
C ALA A 140 2.53 -12.40 -11.98
N LEU A 141 3.51 -12.86 -11.19
CA LEU A 141 4.88 -13.07 -11.65
C LEU A 141 5.14 -14.46 -12.24
N SER A 142 4.42 -15.49 -11.82
CA SER A 142 4.68 -16.89 -12.19
C SER A 142 4.81 -17.15 -13.70
N PRO A 143 3.93 -16.62 -14.58
CA PRO A 143 4.06 -16.81 -16.01
C PRO A 143 5.37 -16.27 -16.60
N ARG A 144 6.02 -15.32 -15.91
CA ARG A 144 7.26 -14.66 -16.34
C ARG A 144 8.51 -15.20 -15.67
N LEU A 145 8.39 -16.10 -14.71
CA LEU A 145 9.54 -16.76 -14.10
C LEU A 145 10.11 -17.79 -15.08
N GLN A 146 10.77 -17.33 -16.14
CA GLN A 146 11.43 -18.19 -17.12
C GLN A 146 12.92 -17.92 -17.09
N LEU A 147 13.72 -18.97 -16.90
CA LEU A 147 15.17 -18.89 -16.92
C LEU A 147 15.70 -19.72 -18.09
N TRP A 148 16.51 -19.09 -18.93
CA TRP A 148 17.24 -19.76 -20.00
C TRP A 148 18.67 -20.01 -19.51
N VAL A 149 19.02 -21.28 -19.36
CA VAL A 149 20.35 -21.70 -18.91
C VAL A 149 21.17 -22.14 -20.11
N HIS A 150 22.29 -21.47 -20.30
CA HIS A 150 23.29 -21.78 -21.32
C HIS A 150 24.49 -22.48 -20.68
N ASP A 151 25.32 -23.14 -21.49
CA ASP A 151 26.47 -23.90 -20.99
C ASP A 151 27.43 -23.05 -20.14
N GLY A 152 27.67 -21.80 -20.54
CA GLY A 152 28.53 -20.86 -19.80
C GLY A 152 28.00 -20.43 -18.44
N MET A 153 26.76 -20.78 -18.08
CA MET A 153 26.19 -20.55 -16.74
C MET A 153 26.42 -21.74 -15.80
N LEU A 154 26.91 -22.87 -16.31
CA LEU A 154 27.21 -24.03 -15.48
C LEU A 154 28.56 -23.86 -14.75
N PRO A 155 28.65 -24.27 -13.47
CA PRO A 155 29.91 -24.30 -12.75
C PRO A 155 31.00 -25.07 -13.51
N ALA A 156 32.20 -24.48 -13.59
CA ALA A 156 33.38 -25.16 -14.10
C ALA A 156 33.73 -26.33 -13.18
N GLY A 157 33.41 -27.56 -13.60
CA GLY A 157 33.55 -28.78 -12.78
C GLY A 157 32.39 -29.76 -12.91
N LEU A 158 31.27 -29.34 -13.52
CA LEU A 158 30.23 -30.28 -13.92
C LEU A 158 30.71 -31.16 -15.07
N LEU A 159 30.63 -32.48 -14.88
CA LEU A 159 30.93 -33.48 -15.92
C LEU A 159 29.95 -33.43 -17.11
N LEU A 160 28.79 -32.82 -16.90
CA LEU A 160 27.74 -32.66 -17.90
C LEU A 160 27.71 -31.21 -18.38
N SER A 161 28.14 -30.98 -19.62
CA SER A 161 27.89 -29.73 -20.33
C SER A 161 26.57 -29.78 -21.10
N LEU A 162 25.99 -28.62 -21.41
CA LEU A 162 24.84 -28.45 -22.28
C LEU A 162 25.22 -28.60 -23.76
N ARG A 163 25.86 -29.73 -24.08
CA ARG A 163 26.23 -30.15 -25.43
C ARG A 163 25.74 -31.58 -25.64
N THR A 164 25.09 -31.87 -26.77
CA THR A 164 24.47 -33.18 -27.00
C THR A 164 25.47 -34.34 -26.94
N ALA A 165 26.75 -34.09 -27.25
CA ALA A 165 27.83 -35.06 -27.11
C ALA A 165 28.00 -35.56 -25.66
N SER A 166 27.92 -34.66 -24.68
CA SER A 166 28.06 -34.98 -23.25
C SER A 166 26.90 -35.82 -22.70
N TRP A 167 25.77 -35.84 -23.41
CA TRP A 167 24.57 -36.59 -23.03
C TRP A 167 24.42 -37.91 -23.79
N LYS A 168 25.35 -38.25 -24.69
CA LYS A 168 25.26 -39.45 -25.54
C LYS A 168 25.06 -40.75 -24.75
N GLY A 169 25.68 -40.85 -23.57
CA GLY A 169 25.52 -42.04 -22.69
C GLY A 169 24.16 -42.16 -22.02
N LEU A 170 23.49 -41.03 -21.75
CA LEU A 170 22.18 -40.98 -21.08
C LEU A 170 21.01 -40.95 -22.08
N LEU A 171 21.18 -40.21 -23.18
CA LEU A 171 20.16 -39.93 -24.19
C LEU A 171 20.73 -40.16 -25.61
N PRO A 172 21.00 -41.41 -26.01
CA PRO A 172 21.66 -41.71 -27.29
C PRO A 172 20.85 -41.20 -28.50
N LYS A 173 19.52 -41.32 -28.45
CA LYS A 173 18.62 -40.83 -29.51
C LYS A 173 18.67 -39.31 -29.72
N LEU A 174 19.04 -38.55 -28.68
CA LEU A 174 19.19 -37.09 -28.78
C LEU A 174 20.44 -36.74 -29.62
N TYR A 175 21.54 -37.46 -29.40
CA TYR A 175 22.77 -37.26 -30.16
C TYR A 175 22.63 -37.69 -31.62
N GLU A 176 21.96 -38.82 -31.89
CA GLU A 176 21.70 -39.29 -33.25
C GLU A 176 20.94 -38.26 -34.11
N LYS A 177 19.95 -37.57 -33.51
CA LYS A 177 19.15 -36.55 -34.21
C LYS A 177 19.84 -35.18 -34.27
N HIS A 178 20.61 -34.82 -33.24
CA HIS A 178 21.26 -33.52 -33.13
C HIS A 178 22.72 -33.70 -32.71
N PRO A 179 23.60 -34.15 -33.62
CA PRO A 179 24.98 -34.43 -33.29
C PRO A 179 25.72 -33.13 -32.99
N ASP A 180 26.43 -33.14 -31.86
CA ASP A 180 27.36 -32.10 -31.44
C ASP A 180 26.81 -30.67 -31.34
N ARG A 181 25.54 -30.54 -30.94
CA ARG A 181 24.87 -29.24 -30.81
C ARG A 181 24.87 -28.72 -29.39
N TRP A 182 24.90 -27.39 -29.27
CA TRP A 182 24.62 -26.68 -28.04
C TRP A 182 23.15 -26.83 -27.66
N MET A 183 22.91 -27.02 -26.37
CA MET A 183 21.59 -27.11 -25.78
C MET A 183 21.33 -25.87 -24.92
N VAL A 184 20.05 -25.52 -24.81
CA VAL A 184 19.59 -24.49 -23.88
C VAL A 184 18.50 -25.10 -23.03
N LEU A 185 18.62 -24.99 -21.71
CA LEU A 185 17.56 -25.42 -20.81
C LEU A 185 16.63 -24.24 -20.54
N ARG A 186 15.34 -24.43 -20.81
CA ARG A 186 14.30 -23.49 -20.40
C ARG A 186 13.66 -23.99 -19.11
N LEU A 187 13.95 -23.32 -18.01
CA LEU A 187 13.30 -23.55 -16.73
C LEU A 187 12.09 -22.62 -16.64
N ALA A 188 10.91 -23.20 -16.48
CA ALA A 188 9.68 -22.47 -16.25
C ALA A 188 8.87 -23.18 -15.17
N PRO A 189 8.18 -22.46 -14.27
CA PRO A 189 7.34 -23.08 -13.27
C PRO A 189 6.17 -23.78 -13.97
N HIS A 190 5.93 -25.03 -13.58
CA HIS A 190 4.78 -25.78 -14.08
C HIS A 190 3.46 -25.31 -13.48
N GLN A 191 3.51 -24.72 -12.27
CA GLN A 191 2.36 -24.20 -11.53
C GLN A 191 2.72 -22.85 -10.90
N THR A 192 1.70 -22.07 -10.55
CA THR A 192 1.88 -20.81 -9.83
C THR A 192 2.68 -21.03 -8.54
N ALA A 193 3.72 -20.21 -8.35
CA ALA A 193 4.49 -20.22 -7.11
C ALA A 193 3.58 -19.88 -5.92
N ARG A 194 3.66 -20.67 -4.85
CA ARG A 194 2.93 -20.40 -3.60
C ARG A 194 3.88 -19.77 -2.61
N LEU A 195 3.57 -18.55 -2.18
CA LEU A 195 4.30 -17.85 -1.15
C LEU A 195 3.49 -17.91 0.13
N ARG A 196 4.14 -18.30 1.23
CA ARG A 196 3.54 -18.35 2.56
C ARG A 196 4.27 -17.40 3.48
N LEU A 197 3.52 -16.64 4.26
CA LEU A 197 4.09 -15.86 5.35
C LEU A 197 4.30 -16.80 6.53
N VAL A 198 5.56 -17.07 6.87
CA VAL A 198 5.93 -17.84 8.06
C VAL A 198 6.35 -16.86 9.13
N GLY A 199 5.56 -16.77 10.20
CA GLY A 199 5.96 -16.04 11.40
C GLY A 199 7.07 -16.80 12.11
N ASN A 200 8.14 -16.12 12.50
CA ASN A 200 9.01 -16.63 13.55
C ASN A 200 8.28 -16.35 14.87
N ASP A 201 7.67 -17.37 15.45
CA ASP A 201 7.21 -17.30 16.84
C ASP A 201 8.44 -17.31 17.75
N THR A 202 8.98 -16.12 18.01
CA THR A 202 9.97 -15.85 19.06
C THR A 202 9.37 -14.96 20.12
#